data_AF-A0A5M9I505-F1
#
_entry.id   AF-A0A5M9I505-F1
#
_cell.length_a   1.000
_cell.length_b   1.000
_cell.length_c   1.000
_cell.angle_alpha   90.00
_cell.angle_beta   90.00
_cell.angle_gamma   90.00
#
_symmetry.space_group_name_H-M   'P 1'
#
loop_
_entity.id
_entity.type
_entity.pdbx_description
1 polymer ?
#
loop_
_entity_poly.entity_id
_entity_poly.type
_entity_poly.pdbx_seq_one_letter_code
_entity_poly.pdbx_strand_id
1 'polypeptide(L)'
;MLDHVEIVFENMKPMMKKLKKKNYKSNMEDFLGRYGHYFQEMTILTENADDKEAAADEIARTFAECVERKFTSPKKGRIDGVVQLDLNFFMIYYIFPAILKTGHEDAKLIADHIRDEWSRRFKDSDIQYTDYDSIYSAFREKIFGLF
;
A
#
# COMPACT_ATOMS: atom_id res chain seq x y z
N MET A 1 -12.78 9.42 -8.37
CA MET A 1 -12.33 9.66 -6.98
C MET A 1 -12.30 8.30 -6.35
N LEU A 2 -11.28 8.01 -5.53
CA LEU A 2 -10.96 6.67 -5.01
C LEU A 2 -11.97 6.18 -3.96
N ASP A 3 -13.22 6.10 -4.36
CA ASP A 3 -14.34 5.70 -3.53
C ASP A 3 -14.17 4.23 -3.14
N HIS A 4 -14.29 3.96 -1.84
CA HIS A 4 -14.15 2.63 -1.26
C HIS A 4 -12.78 1.98 -1.39
N VAL A 5 -11.70 2.74 -1.64
CA VAL A 5 -10.35 2.18 -1.75
C VAL A 5 -9.88 1.44 -0.50
N GLU A 6 -10.49 1.66 0.67
CA GLU A 6 -10.22 0.85 1.87
C GLU A 6 -10.50 -0.65 1.67
N ILE A 7 -11.28 -1.03 0.66
CA ILE A 7 -11.62 -2.42 0.34
C ILE A 7 -10.38 -3.26 -0.01
N VAL A 8 -9.31 -2.63 -0.49
CA VAL A 8 -8.04 -3.32 -0.79
C VAL A 8 -7.43 -3.99 0.45
N PHE A 9 -7.81 -3.54 1.66
CA PHE A 9 -7.34 -4.11 2.92
C PHE A 9 -8.22 -5.25 3.46
N GLU A 10 -9.36 -5.58 2.86
CA GLU A 10 -10.31 -6.59 3.40
C GLU A 10 -9.66 -7.97 3.60
N ASN A 11 -8.72 -8.33 2.72
CA ASN A 11 -8.01 -9.61 2.75
C ASN A 11 -6.60 -9.52 3.34
N MET A 12 -6.27 -8.42 4.03
CA MET A 12 -4.94 -8.20 4.62
C MET A 12 -4.50 -9.35 5.53
N LYS A 13 -5.32 -9.73 6.52
CA LYS A 13 -4.97 -10.78 7.50
C LYS A 13 -4.66 -12.14 6.86
N PRO A 14 -5.53 -12.72 5.99
CA PRO A 14 -5.22 -14.01 5.37
C PRO A 14 -3.99 -13.95 4.44
N MET A 15 -3.77 -12.83 3.74
CA MET A 15 -2.62 -12.66 2.85
C MET A 15 -1.30 -12.53 3.62
N MET A 16 -1.31 -11.82 4.74
CA MET A 16 -0.15 -11.65 5.61
C MET A 16 0.22 -12.93 6.39
N LYS A 17 -0.75 -13.75 6.80
CA LYS A 17 -0.52 -15.00 7.56
C LYS A 17 0.35 -16.04 6.84
N LYS A 18 0.40 -16.01 5.51
CA LYS A 18 1.15 -16.96 4.68
C LYS A 18 2.19 -16.28 3.79
N LEU A 19 2.67 -15.10 4.20
CA LEU A 19 3.66 -14.32 3.47
C LEU A 19 5.00 -15.08 3.40
N LYS A 20 5.12 -15.90 2.36
CA LYS A 20 6.27 -16.71 2.00
C LYS A 20 6.47 -16.57 0.50
N LYS A 21 7.71 -16.61 0.02
CA LYS A 21 8.06 -16.49 -1.39
C LYS A 21 7.14 -17.26 -2.35
N LYS A 22 6.89 -18.55 -2.02
CA LYS A 22 6.05 -19.46 -2.82
C LYS A 22 4.65 -18.90 -3.08
N ASN A 23 4.06 -18.24 -2.10
CA ASN A 23 2.70 -17.72 -2.18
C ASN A 23 2.67 -16.23 -2.51
N TYR A 24 3.76 -15.50 -2.28
CA TYR A 24 3.77 -14.05 -2.47
C TYR A 24 3.48 -13.65 -3.92
N LYS A 25 4.05 -14.39 -4.90
CA LYS A 25 3.75 -14.18 -6.31
C LYS A 25 2.26 -14.36 -6.62
N SER A 26 1.69 -15.53 -6.31
CA SER A 26 0.27 -15.81 -6.58
C SER A 26 -0.65 -14.86 -5.82
N ASN A 27 -0.31 -14.52 -4.57
CA ASN A 27 -1.09 -13.57 -3.78
C ASN A 27 -1.06 -12.15 -4.39
N MET A 28 0.08 -11.71 -4.93
CA MET A 28 0.18 -10.42 -5.60
C MET A 28 -0.60 -10.42 -6.92
N GLU A 29 -0.54 -11.50 -7.69
CA GLU A 29 -1.35 -11.68 -8.91
C GLU A 29 -2.86 -11.64 -8.59
N ASP A 30 -3.30 -12.39 -7.57
CA ASP A 30 -4.70 -12.38 -7.10
C ASP A 30 -5.11 -11.00 -6.58
N PHE A 31 -4.22 -10.31 -5.88
CA PHE A 31 -4.44 -8.96 -5.35
C PHE A 31 -4.66 -7.95 -6.48
N LEU A 32 -3.78 -7.93 -7.48
CA LEU A 32 -3.89 -7.07 -8.66
C LEU A 32 -5.11 -7.45 -9.51
N GLY A 33 -5.44 -8.73 -9.63
CA GLY A 33 -6.64 -9.16 -10.35
C GLY A 33 -7.93 -8.63 -9.73
N ARG A 34 -7.99 -8.45 -8.40
CA ARG A 34 -9.16 -7.93 -7.69
C ARG A 34 -9.18 -6.41 -7.58
N TYR A 35 -8.03 -5.82 -7.28
CA TYR A 35 -7.93 -4.41 -6.85
C TYR A 35 -7.06 -3.54 -7.76
N GLY A 36 -6.48 -4.11 -8.82
CA GLY A 36 -5.58 -3.42 -9.74
C GLY A 36 -6.16 -2.15 -10.36
N HIS A 37 -7.48 -2.14 -10.57
CA HIS A 37 -8.21 -0.99 -11.10
C HIS A 37 -8.06 0.28 -10.24
N TYR A 38 -7.95 0.16 -8.91
CA TYR A 38 -7.70 1.32 -8.04
C TYR A 38 -6.34 1.95 -8.32
N PHE A 39 -5.30 1.15 -8.50
CA PHE A 39 -3.95 1.65 -8.79
C PHE A 39 -3.86 2.24 -10.20
N GLN A 40 -4.61 1.69 -11.15
CA GLN A 40 -4.76 2.26 -12.49
C GLN A 40 -5.53 3.59 -12.46
N GLU A 41 -6.60 3.68 -11.68
CA GLU A 41 -7.35 4.93 -11.51
C GLU A 41 -6.44 6.02 -10.91
N MET A 42 -5.63 5.71 -9.90
CA MET A 42 -4.64 6.65 -9.35
C MET A 42 -3.74 7.20 -10.45
N THR A 43 -3.19 6.33 -11.30
CA THR A 43 -2.30 6.78 -12.39
C THR A 43 -3.02 7.62 -13.44
N ILE A 44 -4.27 7.27 -13.80
CA ILE A 44 -5.08 8.03 -14.76
C ILE A 44 -5.42 9.42 -14.21
N LEU A 45 -5.76 9.51 -12.92
CA LEU A 45 -6.07 10.78 -12.27
C LEU A 45 -4.84 11.70 -12.26
N THR A 46 -3.67 11.17 -11.95
CA THR A 46 -2.42 11.95 -11.96
C THR A 46 -1.98 12.31 -13.38
N GLU A 47 -2.09 11.41 -14.35
CA GLU A 47 -1.69 11.64 -15.74
C GLU A 47 -2.49 12.80 -16.38
N ASN A 48 -3.80 12.84 -16.12
CA ASN A 48 -4.71 13.84 -16.70
C ASN A 48 -4.76 15.17 -15.93
N ALA A 49 -4.00 15.31 -14.85
CA ALA A 49 -3.99 16.53 -14.05
C ALA A 49 -3.02 17.57 -14.62
N ASP A 50 -3.46 18.84 -14.66
CA ASP A 50 -2.58 19.97 -14.97
C ASP A 50 -1.45 20.13 -13.93
N ASP A 51 -1.77 19.85 -12.67
CA ASP A 51 -0.83 19.81 -11.54
C ASP A 51 -0.78 18.39 -10.95
N LYS A 52 0.20 17.61 -11.40
CA LYS A 52 0.40 16.22 -10.97
C LYS A 52 0.74 16.10 -9.48
N GLU A 53 1.43 17.09 -8.90
CA GLU A 53 1.79 17.10 -7.47
C GLU A 53 0.53 17.28 -6.61
N ALA A 54 -0.32 18.24 -6.98
CA ALA A 54 -1.60 18.45 -6.30
C ALA A 54 -2.52 17.23 -6.41
N ALA A 55 -2.56 16.58 -7.58
CA ALA A 55 -3.34 15.35 -7.78
C ALA A 55 -2.81 14.18 -6.92
N ALA A 56 -1.49 14.01 -6.83
CA ALA A 56 -0.88 12.98 -5.98
C ALA A 56 -1.14 13.22 -4.47
N ASP A 57 -1.08 14.48 -4.01
CA ASP A 57 -1.41 14.85 -2.63
C ASP A 57 -2.91 14.60 -2.32
N GLU A 58 -3.81 14.91 -3.25
CA GLU A 58 -5.23 14.59 -3.11
C GLU A 58 -5.47 13.08 -3.03
N ILE A 59 -4.87 12.30 -3.93
CA ILE A 59 -4.92 10.82 -3.90
C ILE A 59 -4.44 10.30 -2.55
N ALA A 60 -3.30 10.78 -2.05
CA ALA A 60 -2.73 10.35 -0.79
C ALA A 60 -3.66 10.66 0.40
N ARG A 61 -4.20 11.88 0.45
CA ARG A 61 -5.14 12.30 1.50
C ARG A 61 -6.41 11.47 1.49
N THR A 62 -7.05 11.31 0.33
CA THR A 62 -8.27 10.50 0.18
C THR A 62 -8.02 9.04 0.54
N PHE A 63 -6.91 8.45 0.07
CA PHE A 63 -6.55 7.07 0.38
C PHE A 63 -6.43 6.86 1.90
N ALA A 64 -5.66 7.70 2.57
CA ALA A 64 -5.43 7.57 4.00
C ALA A 64 -6.69 7.91 4.83
N GLU A 65 -7.53 8.85 4.41
CA GLU A 65 -8.83 9.13 5.05
C GLU A 65 -9.81 7.95 4.97
N CYS A 66 -9.89 7.30 3.81
CA CYS A 66 -10.71 6.11 3.64
C CYS A 66 -10.28 4.98 4.58
N VAL A 67 -8.97 4.76 4.71
CA VAL A 67 -8.41 3.79 5.66
C VAL A 67 -8.68 4.20 7.11
N GLU A 68 -8.40 5.46 7.47
CA GLU A 68 -8.60 5.96 8.84
C GLU A 68 -10.06 5.78 9.28
N ARG A 69 -11.00 6.17 8.42
CA ARG A 69 -12.44 6.01 8.66
C ARG A 69 -12.83 4.55 8.87
N LYS A 70 -12.24 3.63 8.11
CA LYS A 70 -12.54 2.20 8.18
C LYS A 70 -11.98 1.52 9.42
N PHE A 71 -10.76 1.86 9.83
CA PHE A 71 -10.01 1.12 10.85
C PHE A 71 -9.94 1.80 12.21
N THR A 72 -10.39 3.06 12.33
CA THR A 72 -10.49 3.75 13.62
C THR A 72 -11.45 3.01 14.55
N SER A 73 -10.96 2.66 15.74
CA SER A 73 -11.80 2.03 16.75
C SER A 73 -12.81 3.04 17.30
N PRO A 74 -14.13 2.78 17.24
CA PRO A 74 -15.13 3.67 17.83
C PRO A 74 -14.92 3.90 19.33
N LYS A 75 -14.32 2.92 20.02
CA LYS A 75 -14.02 2.99 21.46
C LYS A 75 -12.77 3.81 21.77
N LYS A 76 -11.73 3.73 20.93
CA LYS A 76 -10.43 4.38 21.21
C LYS A 76 -10.25 5.71 20.49
N GLY A 77 -11.09 6.03 19.51
CA GLY A 77 -10.95 7.23 18.67
C GLY A 77 -9.68 7.24 17.82
N ARG A 78 -9.01 6.09 17.67
CA ARG A 78 -7.81 5.90 16.84
C ARG A 78 -7.73 4.45 16.37
N ILE A 79 -6.89 4.20 15.37
CA ILE A 79 -6.53 2.85 14.94
C ILE A 79 -5.80 2.13 16.09
N ASP A 80 -6.17 0.86 16.32
CA ASP A 80 -5.49 0.03 17.31
C ASP A 80 -4.03 -0.25 16.88
N GLY A 81 -3.07 -0.23 17.80
CA GLY A 81 -1.65 -0.38 17.46
C GLY A 81 -1.32 -1.68 16.73
N VAL A 82 -2.00 -2.79 17.04
CA VAL A 82 -1.80 -4.06 16.31
C VAL A 82 -2.35 -3.95 14.89
N VAL A 83 -3.49 -3.30 14.72
CA VAL A 83 -4.08 -3.04 13.41
C VAL A 83 -3.20 -2.10 12.59
N GLN A 84 -2.64 -1.06 13.20
CA GLN A 84 -1.72 -0.14 12.53
C GLN A 84 -0.46 -0.88 12.04
N LEU A 85 0.09 -1.78 12.85
CA LEU A 85 1.22 -2.60 12.45
C LEU A 85 0.87 -3.49 11.25
N ASP A 86 -0.29 -4.15 11.27
CA ASP A 86 -0.76 -4.95 10.14
C ASP A 86 -0.91 -4.10 8.87
N LEU A 87 -1.51 -2.91 8.98
CA LEU A 87 -1.68 -1.97 7.87
C LEU A 87 -0.32 -1.54 7.31
N ASN A 88 0.63 -1.15 8.16
CA ASN A 88 1.98 -0.76 7.76
C ASN A 88 2.68 -1.89 6.99
N PHE A 89 2.59 -3.13 7.46
CA PHE A 89 3.13 -4.26 6.72
C PHE A 89 2.43 -4.45 5.37
N PHE A 90 1.10 -4.32 5.33
CA PHE A 90 0.36 -4.47 4.08
C PHE A 90 0.69 -3.37 3.08
N MET A 91 0.95 -2.14 3.55
CA MET A 91 1.44 -1.05 2.72
C MET A 91 2.77 -1.44 2.04
N ILE A 92 3.74 -1.91 2.83
CA ILE A 92 5.08 -2.30 2.37
C ILE A 92 5.01 -3.49 1.39
N TYR A 93 4.22 -4.52 1.71
CA TYR A 93 4.22 -5.78 0.94
C TYR A 93 3.22 -5.81 -0.22
N TYR A 94 2.18 -4.99 -0.21
CA TYR A 94 1.12 -5.09 -1.22
C TYR A 94 0.81 -3.76 -1.90
N ILE A 95 0.56 -2.69 -1.14
CA ILE A 95 0.09 -1.43 -1.72
C ILE A 95 1.18 -0.75 -2.56
N PHE A 96 2.33 -0.42 -1.97
CA PHE A 96 3.39 0.24 -2.73
C PHE A 96 3.91 -0.60 -3.90
N PRO A 97 4.17 -1.92 -3.74
CA PRO A 97 4.54 -2.74 -4.88
C PRO A 97 3.46 -2.77 -5.96
N ALA A 98 2.18 -2.79 -5.62
CA ALA A 98 1.10 -2.78 -6.60
C ALA A 98 1.01 -1.46 -7.38
N ILE A 99 1.18 -0.31 -6.70
CA ILE A 99 1.28 1.00 -7.35
C ILE A 99 2.45 1.00 -8.34
N LEU A 100 3.64 0.56 -7.91
CA LEU A 100 4.83 0.54 -8.77
C LEU A 100 4.71 -0.46 -9.92
N LYS A 101 3.96 -1.56 -9.74
CA LYS A 101 3.68 -2.55 -10.79
C LYS A 101 2.74 -2.06 -11.88
N THR A 102 2.11 -0.89 -11.74
CA THR A 102 1.40 -0.25 -12.85
C THR A 102 2.35 0.08 -14.01
N GLY A 103 3.64 0.29 -13.73
CA GLY A 103 4.63 0.69 -14.72
C GLY A 103 4.46 2.12 -15.24
N HIS A 104 3.56 2.89 -14.65
CA HIS A 104 3.27 4.27 -15.04
C HIS A 104 4.40 5.22 -14.59
N GLU A 105 4.67 6.28 -15.36
CA GLU A 105 5.72 7.26 -15.03
C GLU A 105 5.48 7.97 -13.69
N ASP A 106 4.21 8.26 -13.39
CA ASP A 106 3.80 8.93 -12.15
C ASP A 106 3.67 7.96 -10.95
N ALA A 107 3.85 6.65 -11.13
CA ALA A 107 3.64 5.68 -10.05
C ALA A 107 4.53 5.95 -8.83
N LYS A 108 5.76 6.41 -9.04
CA LYS A 108 6.67 6.78 -7.97
C LYS A 108 6.20 8.04 -7.23
N LEU A 109 5.74 9.05 -7.95
CA LEU A 109 5.20 10.28 -7.37
C LEU A 109 4.02 9.95 -6.43
N ILE A 110 3.08 9.15 -6.92
CA ILE A 110 1.91 8.69 -6.14
C ILE A 110 2.35 7.92 -4.88
N ALA A 111 3.30 6.99 -5.02
CA ALA A 111 3.81 6.22 -3.89
C ALA A 111 4.53 7.10 -2.85
N ASP A 112 5.30 8.10 -3.29
CA ASP A 112 5.99 9.04 -2.40
C ASP A 112 4.99 9.88 -1.60
N HIS A 113 3.96 10.44 -2.24
CA HIS A 113 2.91 11.20 -1.56
C HIS A 113 2.10 10.35 -0.59
N ILE A 114 1.72 9.12 -0.98
CA ILE A 114 1.02 8.18 -0.08
C ILE A 114 1.88 7.85 1.14
N ARG A 115 3.18 7.59 0.96
CA ARG A 115 4.11 7.34 2.08
C ARG A 115 4.13 8.53 3.05
N ASP A 116 4.28 9.74 2.52
CA ASP A 116 4.45 10.94 3.34
C ASP A 116 3.17 11.31 4.08
N GLU A 117 2.02 11.19 3.43
CA GLU A 117 0.72 11.36 4.10
C GLU A 117 0.48 10.29 5.16
N TRP A 118 0.81 9.02 4.85
CA TRP A 118 0.67 7.91 5.79
C TRP A 118 1.53 8.09 7.05
N SER A 119 2.78 8.54 6.88
CA SER A 119 3.71 8.84 7.98
C SER A 119 3.22 10.01 8.85
N ARG A 120 2.67 11.06 8.24
CA ARG A 120 2.11 12.21 8.95
C ARG A 120 0.83 11.88 9.72
N ARG A 121 -0.05 11.07 9.12
CA ARG A 121 -1.40 10.80 9.64
C ARG A 121 -1.43 9.70 10.69
N PHE A 122 -0.62 8.65 10.54
CA PHE A 122 -0.68 7.48 11.41
C PHE A 122 0.54 7.36 12.31
N LYS A 123 0.31 6.99 13.58
CA LYS A 123 1.39 6.78 14.54
C LYS A 123 2.29 5.61 14.13
N ASP A 124 3.59 5.72 14.37
CA ASP A 124 4.58 4.65 14.15
C ASP A 124 4.56 4.12 12.69
N SER A 125 4.30 5.03 11.74
CA SER A 125 4.02 4.70 10.33
C SER A 125 4.96 5.41 9.34
N ASP A 126 6.10 5.88 9.83
CA ASP A 126 7.23 6.27 8.98
C ASP A 126 7.87 5.01 8.37
N ILE A 127 7.28 4.57 7.25
CA ILE A 127 7.65 3.34 6.56
C ILE A 127 8.38 3.65 5.25
N GLN A 128 9.38 2.84 4.94
CA GLN A 128 10.04 2.84 3.63
C GLN A 128 9.39 1.80 2.73
N TYR A 129 9.45 2.02 1.43
CA TYR A 129 8.88 1.10 0.44
C TYR A 129 9.87 0.79 -0.68
N THR A 130 9.61 -0.31 -1.38
CA THR A 130 10.37 -0.73 -2.57
C THR A 130 9.44 -1.47 -3.52
N ASP A 131 9.92 -1.78 -4.73
CA ASP A 131 9.16 -2.48 -5.75
C ASP A 131 8.97 -3.98 -5.42
N TYR A 132 8.09 -4.61 -6.18
CA TYR A 132 7.77 -6.03 -6.03
C TYR A 132 8.98 -6.95 -6.21
N ASP A 133 9.85 -6.69 -7.19
CA ASP A 133 10.96 -7.58 -7.53
C ASP A 133 12.05 -7.54 -6.46
N SER A 134 12.28 -6.37 -5.88
CA SER A 134 13.12 -6.15 -4.70
C SER A 134 12.61 -6.97 -3.50
N ILE A 135 11.31 -6.89 -3.18
CA ILE A 135 10.70 -7.71 -2.11
C ILE A 135 10.77 -9.21 -2.43
N TYR A 136 10.42 -9.59 -3.66
CA TYR A 136 10.42 -11.00 -4.09
C TYR A 136 11.82 -11.62 -4.01
N SER A 137 12.85 -10.82 -4.32
CA SER A 137 14.26 -11.20 -4.21
C SER A 137 14.72 -11.28 -2.76
N ALA A 138 14.31 -10.34 -1.90
CA ALA A 138 14.64 -10.37 -0.47
C ALA A 138 14.12 -11.64 0.24
N PHE A 139 12.99 -12.23 -0.21
CA PHE A 139 12.57 -13.54 0.31
C PHE A 139 13.56 -14.68 0.01
N ARG A 140 14.46 -14.54 -0.97
CA ARG A 140 15.54 -15.50 -1.26
C ARG A 140 16.66 -15.43 -0.23
N GLU A 141 16.85 -14.28 0.41
CA GLU A 141 18.00 -14.00 1.27
C GLU A 141 17.81 -14.54 2.71
N LYS A 142 17.38 -15.79 2.84
CA LYS A 142 17.66 -16.55 4.06
C LYS A 142 19.01 -17.27 3.93
N ILE A 143 20.03 -16.58 4.42
CA ILE A 143 21.22 -17.10 5.12
C ILE A 143 22.22 -17.91 4.26
N PHE A 144 23.19 -17.19 3.69
CA PHE A 144 24.58 -17.62 3.78
C PHE A 144 25.24 -16.80 4.91
N GLY A 145 25.31 -17.35 6.13
CA GLY A 145 26.40 -16.97 7.05
C GLY A 145 26.11 -16.56 8.49
N LEU A 146 24.89 -16.57 9.01
CA LEU A 146 24.66 -16.31 10.46
C LEU A 146 23.53 -17.19 11.02
N PHE A 147 23.88 -18.44 11.31
CA PHE A 147 23.45 -19.21 12.48
C PHE A 147 24.69 -19.83 13.11
#